data_AF-A0A967WUJ4-F1
#
_entry.id   AF-A0A967WUJ4-F1
#
_cell.length_a   1.000
_cell.length_b   1.000
_cell.length_c   1.000
_cell.angle_alpha   90.00
_cell.angle_beta   90.00
_cell.angle_gamma   90.00
#
_symmetry.space_group_name_H-M   'P 1'
#
loop_
_entity.id
_entity.type
_entity.pdbx_description
1 polymer ?
#
loop_
_entity_poly.entity_id
_entity_poly.type
_entity_poly.pdbx_seq_one_letter_code
_entity_poly.pdbx_strand_id
1 'polypeptide(L)'
;MICADACPVGAISKGAKAVYNGYETWKVNEKRCATFSVTNKRGSICNTCVKVCPWTKPNTWPHNAVRWAVQRSAVARRLAINASSLNGQAKAQEEEKWWFDVHYQDGVLSDAPERKW
;
A
#
# COMPACT_ATOMS: atom_id res chain seq x y z
N MET A 1 -11.66 1.69 -3.03
CA MET A 1 -10.84 2.27 -1.94
C MET A 1 -9.48 1.61 -1.97
N ILE A 2 -8.54 2.18 -2.73
CA ILE A 2 -7.35 1.48 -3.26
C ILE A 2 -6.52 0.79 -2.17
N CYS A 3 -6.16 1.49 -1.09
CA CYS A 3 -5.36 0.91 -0.01
C CYS A 3 -6.10 -0.19 0.78
N ALA A 4 -7.41 -0.04 0.99
CA ALA A 4 -8.22 -1.03 1.68
C ALA A 4 -8.45 -2.28 0.82
N ASP A 5 -8.62 -2.10 -0.50
CA ASP A 5 -8.79 -3.19 -1.46
C ASP A 5 -7.47 -3.97 -1.68
N ALA A 6 -6.32 -3.32 -1.53
CA ALA A 6 -5.00 -3.96 -1.67
C ALA A 6 -4.44 -4.56 -0.38
N CYS A 7 -5.07 -4.32 0.78
CA CYS A 7 -4.57 -4.83 2.05
C CYS A 7 -4.75 -6.37 2.12
N PRO A 8 -3.66 -7.15 2.26
CA PRO A 8 -3.74 -8.61 2.20
C PRO A 8 -4.54 -9.23 3.34
N VAL A 9 -4.67 -8.52 4.46
CA VAL A 9 -5.38 -8.98 5.68
C VAL A 9 -6.64 -8.17 5.99
N GLY A 10 -7.03 -7.27 5.08
CA GLY A 10 -8.23 -6.44 5.26
C GLY A 10 -8.22 -5.62 6.56
N ALA A 11 -7.06 -5.10 6.97
CA ALA A 11 -6.94 -4.33 8.21
C ALA A 11 -7.47 -2.90 8.08
N ILE A 12 -7.49 -2.33 6.87
CA ILE A 12 -7.91 -0.96 6.60
C ILE A 12 -9.42 -0.92 6.38
N SER A 13 -10.10 -0.03 7.11
CA SER A 13 -11.55 0.15 6.98
C SER A 13 -11.94 0.72 5.61
N LYS A 14 -13.02 0.19 5.05
CA LYS A 14 -13.74 0.75 3.89
C LYS A 14 -14.84 1.74 4.31
N GLY A 15 -15.05 1.92 5.61
CA GLY A 15 -16.12 2.76 6.15
C GLY A 15 -15.76 4.23 6.29
N ALA A 16 -16.68 4.97 6.92
CA ALA A 16 -16.45 6.33 7.36
C ALA A 16 -15.43 6.39 8.51
N LYS A 17 -14.99 7.62 8.83
CA LYS A 17 -14.20 7.89 10.03
C LYS A 17 -15.00 7.53 11.29
N ALA A 18 -14.28 7.12 12.33
CA ALA A 18 -14.82 6.88 13.66
C ALA A 18 -14.03 7.73 14.67
N VAL A 19 -14.67 8.08 15.78
CA VAL A 19 -13.99 8.70 16.91
C VAL A 19 -13.27 7.59 17.69
N TYR A 20 -11.96 7.73 17.86
CA TYR A 20 -11.14 6.84 18.66
C TYR A 20 -10.19 7.67 19.51
N ASN A 21 -10.15 7.41 20.81
CA ASN A 21 -9.30 8.16 21.76
C ASN A 21 -9.44 9.70 21.64
N GLY A 22 -10.66 10.19 21.41
CA GLY A 22 -10.97 11.63 21.36
C GLY A 22 -10.79 12.34 20.01
N TYR A 23 -10.40 11.65 18.93
CA TYR A 23 -10.25 12.27 17.61
C TYR A 23 -10.88 11.42 16.49
N GLU A 24 -11.30 12.09 15.41
CA GLU A 24 -11.80 11.40 14.22
C GLU A 24 -10.65 10.78 13.43
N THR A 25 -10.77 9.49 13.10
CA THR A 25 -9.80 8.79 12.27
C THR A 25 -10.44 7.66 11.48
N TRP A 26 -9.80 7.26 10.38
CA TRP A 26 -10.08 5.97 9.77
C TRP A 26 -9.35 4.89 10.58
N LYS A 27 -10.06 4.34 11.59
CA LYS A 27 -9.50 3.31 12.47
C LYS A 27 -9.10 2.07 11.68
N VAL A 28 -7.81 1.77 11.67
CA VAL A 28 -7.26 0.52 11.14
C VAL A 28 -7.28 -0.53 12.24
N ASN A 29 -7.48 -1.80 11.88
CA ASN A 29 -7.30 -2.91 12.81
C ASN A 29 -5.80 -3.16 13.02
N GLU A 30 -5.20 -2.52 14.04
CA GLU A 30 -3.76 -2.59 14.28
C GLU A 30 -3.31 -4.01 14.60
N LYS A 31 -4.12 -4.77 15.35
CA LYS A 31 -3.80 -6.15 15.70
C LYS A 31 -3.60 -7.01 14.46
N ARG A 32 -4.52 -6.96 13.49
CA ARG A 32 -4.39 -7.72 12.23
C ARG A 32 -3.18 -7.27 11.41
N CYS A 33 -2.95 -5.97 11.31
CA CYS A 33 -1.80 -5.42 10.57
C CYS A 33 -0.47 -5.83 11.20
N ALA A 34 -0.35 -5.70 12.52
CA ALA A 34 0.85 -6.03 13.28
C ALA A 34 1.12 -7.53 13.28
N THR A 35 0.11 -8.37 13.51
CA THR A 35 0.25 -9.83 13.40
C THR A 35 0.78 -10.19 12.02
N PHE A 36 0.15 -9.71 10.94
CA PHE A 36 0.62 -10.01 9.58
C PHE A 36 2.05 -9.53 9.33
N SER A 37 2.40 -8.32 9.78
CA SER A 37 3.73 -7.76 9.55
C SER A 37 4.84 -8.56 10.23
N VAL A 38 4.55 -9.19 11.38
CA VAL A 38 5.51 -9.98 12.15
C VAL A 38 5.51 -11.46 11.75
N THR A 39 4.33 -12.05 11.49
CA THR A 39 4.21 -13.49 11.27
C THR A 39 4.26 -13.89 9.80
N ASN A 40 4.22 -12.94 8.87
CA ASN A 40 4.30 -13.23 7.44
C ASN A 40 5.69 -13.78 7.10
N LYS A 41 5.74 -15.02 6.60
CA LYS A 41 6.98 -15.68 6.18
C LYS A 41 7.44 -15.31 4.76
N ARG A 42 6.65 -14.53 4.01
CA ARG A 42 6.91 -14.19 2.60
C ARG A 42 7.54 -12.82 2.40
N GLY A 43 7.99 -12.16 3.47
CA GLY A 43 8.67 -10.87 3.38
C GLY A 43 8.81 -10.21 4.75
N SER A 44 9.65 -9.20 4.80
CA SER A 44 9.96 -8.46 6.03
C SER A 44 9.11 -7.18 6.09
N ILE A 45 8.04 -7.21 6.89
CA ILE A 45 7.06 -6.12 7.06
C ILE A 45 6.19 -5.88 5.80
N CYS A 46 4.95 -5.43 5.99
CA CYS A 46 4.03 -5.08 4.92
C CYS A 46 3.94 -3.56 4.74
N ASN A 47 3.97 -3.09 3.49
CA ASN A 47 3.73 -1.68 3.13
C ASN A 47 2.89 -1.54 1.84
N THR A 48 2.08 -2.56 1.51
CA THR A 48 1.27 -2.58 0.28
C THR A 48 0.38 -1.34 0.17
N CYS A 49 -0.22 -0.91 1.27
CA CYS A 49 -1.08 0.28 1.31
C CYS A 49 -0.36 1.57 0.87
N VAL A 50 0.92 1.72 1.22
CA VAL A 50 1.76 2.87 0.81
C VAL A 50 2.13 2.76 -0.66
N LYS A 51 2.50 1.56 -1.15
CA LYS A 51 2.88 1.31 -2.56
C LYS A 51 1.74 1.59 -3.53
N VAL A 52 0.51 1.21 -3.17
CA VAL A 52 -0.67 1.44 -4.02
C VAL A 52 -1.26 2.85 -3.91
N CYS A 53 -0.81 3.65 -2.94
CA CYS A 53 -1.35 4.98 -2.74
C CYS A 53 -1.02 5.88 -3.95
N PRO A 54 -2.01 6.51 -4.59
CA PRO A 54 -1.75 7.43 -5.72
C PRO A 54 -0.81 8.58 -5.35
N TRP A 55 -0.78 8.97 -4.07
CA TRP A 55 0.09 10.04 -3.61
C TRP A 55 1.58 9.69 -3.59
N THR A 56 1.93 8.40 -3.49
CA THR A 56 3.32 7.91 -3.38
C THR A 56 4.06 7.85 -4.73
N LYS A 57 3.38 8.12 -5.85
CA LYS A 57 4.02 8.04 -7.18
C LYS A 57 5.19 9.04 -7.32
N PRO A 58 6.17 8.76 -8.20
CA PRO A 58 7.34 9.62 -8.40
C PRO A 58 6.99 11.09 -8.66
N ASN A 59 7.92 11.97 -8.31
CA ASN A 59 7.75 13.41 -8.44
C ASN A 59 8.02 13.88 -9.89
N THR A 60 7.08 13.59 -10.80
CA THR A 60 7.16 14.00 -12.21
C THR A 60 6.20 15.16 -12.49
N TRP A 61 6.52 15.98 -13.50
CA TRP A 61 5.67 17.12 -13.89
C TRP A 61 4.21 16.71 -14.20
N PRO A 62 3.92 15.64 -14.97
CA PRO A 62 2.54 15.21 -15.21
C PRO A 62 1.83 14.82 -13.91
N HIS A 63 2.52 14.10 -13.01
CA HIS A 63 1.92 13.68 -11.75
C HIS A 63 1.67 14.87 -10.80
N ASN A 64 2.53 15.88 -10.84
CA ASN A 64 2.33 17.11 -10.09
C ASN A 64 1.14 17.93 -10.59
N ALA A 65 0.89 17.96 -11.90
CA ALA A 65 -0.32 18.57 -12.45
C ALA A 65 -1.58 17.86 -11.94
N VAL A 66 -1.56 16.51 -11.88
CA VAL A 66 -2.65 15.73 -11.28
C VAL A 66 -2.82 16.07 -9.80
N ARG A 67 -1.73 16.09 -9.00
CA ARG A 67 -1.77 16.48 -7.58
C ARG A 67 -2.38 17.87 -7.37
N TRP A 68 -1.98 18.83 -8.18
CA TRP A 68 -2.52 20.19 -8.15
C TRP A 68 -4.03 20.22 -8.43
N ALA A 69 -4.49 19.46 -9.42
CA ALA A 69 -5.90 19.38 -9.82
C ALA A 69 -6.77 18.70 -8.75
N VAL A 70 -6.32 17.57 -8.18
CA VAL A 70 -7.09 16.84 -7.16
C VAL A 70 -7.23 17.61 -5.85
N GLN A 71 -6.26 18.47 -5.51
CA GLN A 71 -6.37 19.36 -4.35
C GLN A 71 -7.46 20.42 -4.54
N ARG A 72 -7.70 20.86 -5.78
CA ARG A 72 -8.58 22.00 -6.10
C ARG A 72 -9.98 21.62 -6.58
N SER A 73 -10.17 20.40 -7.09
CA SER A 73 -11.45 19.99 -7.68
C SER A 73 -11.94 18.63 -7.16
N ALA A 74 -13.20 18.59 -6.71
CA ALA A 74 -13.87 17.35 -6.33
C ALA A 74 -14.07 16.39 -7.51
N VAL A 75 -14.29 16.94 -8.72
CA VAL A 75 -14.42 16.15 -9.95
C VAL A 75 -13.07 15.51 -10.29
N ALA A 76 -11.99 16.30 -10.23
CA ALA A 76 -10.64 15.77 -10.46
C ALA A 76 -10.28 14.65 -9.48
N ARG A 77 -10.67 14.76 -8.20
CA ARG A 77 -10.50 13.68 -7.21
C ARG A 77 -11.19 12.39 -7.63
N ARG A 78 -12.46 12.47 -8.04
CA ARG A 78 -13.24 11.29 -8.48
C ARG A 78 -12.63 10.64 -9.72
N LEU A 79 -12.27 11.45 -10.71
CA LEU A 79 -11.63 10.97 -11.94
C LEU A 79 -10.28 10.30 -11.64
N ALA A 80 -9.44 10.90 -10.80
CA ALA A 80 -8.15 10.35 -10.43
C ALA A 80 -8.26 9.00 -9.68
N ILE A 81 -9.25 8.85 -8.79
CA ILE A 81 -9.51 7.59 -8.08
C ILE A 81 -9.98 6.50 -9.06
N ASN A 82 -10.88 6.84 -9.98
CA ASN A 82 -11.39 5.90 -10.98
C ASN A 82 -10.27 5.48 -11.94
N ALA A 83 -9.50 6.43 -12.47
CA ALA A 83 -8.35 6.15 -13.33
C ALA A 83 -7.31 5.26 -12.62
N SER A 84 -7.02 5.52 -11.35
CA SER A 84 -6.11 4.69 -10.56
C SER A 84 -6.63 3.28 -10.34
N SER A 85 -7.96 3.10 -10.23
CA SER A 85 -8.59 1.79 -10.05
C SER A 85 -8.62 0.99 -11.36
N LEU A 86 -8.75 1.66 -12.51
CA LEU A 86 -8.70 1.04 -13.84
C LEU A 86 -7.29 0.61 -14.25
N ASN A 87 -6.27 1.36 -13.83
CA ASN A 87 -4.86 1.04 -14.12
C ASN A 87 -4.30 -0.16 -13.32
N GLY A 88 -5.16 -0.87 -12.57
CA GLY A 88 -4.82 -2.04 -11.79
C GLY A 88 -4.09 -1.72 -10.47
N GLN A 89 -3.99 -2.71 -9.59
CA GLN A 89 -3.17 -2.58 -8.39
C GLN A 89 -1.69 -2.39 -8.79
N ALA A 90 -0.97 -1.54 -8.06
CA ALA A 90 0.44 -1.31 -8.33
C ALA A 90 1.20 -2.64 -8.25
N LYS A 91 1.60 -3.16 -9.40
CA LYS A 91 2.44 -4.36 -9.49
C LYS A 91 3.84 -4.05 -8.97
N ALA A 92 4.53 -5.08 -8.49
CA ALA A 92 5.96 -4.97 -8.24
C ALA A 92 6.65 -4.58 -9.56
N GLN A 93 7.51 -3.56 -9.51
CA GLN A 93 8.35 -3.19 -10.65
C GLN A 93 9.56 -4.12 -10.59
N GLU A 94 9.47 -5.28 -11.25
CA GLU A 94 10.53 -6.30 -11.19
C GLU A 94 11.83 -5.79 -11.84
N GLU A 95 11.73 -4.87 -12.80
CA GLU A 95 12.87 -4.19 -13.44
C GLU A 95 13.69 -3.33 -12.47
N GLU A 96 13.07 -2.80 -11.41
CA GLU A 96 13.73 -1.94 -10.41
C GLU A 96 14.23 -2.73 -9.19
N LYS A 97 14.09 -4.06 -9.20
CA LYS A 97 14.50 -4.92 -8.09
C LYS A 97 16.01 -5.09 -8.09
N TRP A 98 16.69 -4.29 -7.28
CA TRP A 98 18.15 -4.33 -7.12
C TRP A 98 18.62 -5.25 -5.97
N TRP A 99 17.71 -5.75 -5.14
CA TRP A 99 18.02 -6.57 -3.96
C TRP A 99 17.79 -8.07 -4.18
N PHE A 100 18.48 -8.89 -3.39
CA PHE A 100 18.29 -10.33 -3.34
C PHE A 100 17.17 -10.70 -2.37
N ASP A 101 16.37 -11.70 -2.73
CA ASP A 101 15.35 -12.25 -1.83
C ASP A 101 16.03 -13.27 -0.90
N VAL A 102 16.45 -12.83 0.29
CA VAL A 102 17.16 -13.67 1.27
C VAL A 102 16.40 -13.76 2.59
N HIS A 103 16.53 -14.90 3.28
CA HIS A 103 15.97 -15.16 4.59
C HIS A 103 17.08 -15.59 5.56
N TYR A 104 17.15 -14.95 6.72
CA TYR A 104 18.12 -15.29 7.76
C TYR A 104 17.46 -16.18 8.82
N GLN A 105 18.00 -17.38 9.02
CA GLN A 105 17.48 -18.34 9.99
C GLN A 105 18.64 -19.11 10.63
N ASP A 106 18.64 -19.19 11.97
CA ASP A 106 19.58 -20.00 12.76
C ASP A 106 21.06 -19.74 12.44
N GLY A 107 21.44 -18.49 12.16
CA GLY A 107 22.82 -18.12 11.83
C GLY A 107 23.16 -18.17 10.34
N VAL A 108 22.26 -18.70 9.50
CA VAL A 108 22.49 -18.93 8.07
C VAL A 108 21.63 -18.00 7.23
N LEU A 109 22.23 -17.37 6.21
CA LEU A 109 21.54 -16.62 5.18
C LEU A 109 21.25 -17.56 4.00
N SER A 110 19.98 -17.73 3.63
CA SER A 110 19.56 -18.55 2.49
C SER A 110 18.64 -17.77 1.55
N ASP A 111 18.46 -18.27 0.33
CA ASP A 111 17.49 -17.70 -0.60
C ASP A 111 16.06 -17.88 -0.06
N ALA A 112 15.27 -16.81 -0.13
CA ALA A 112 13.87 -16.85 0.27
C ALA A 112 13.05 -17.66 -0.75
N PRO A 113 11.98 -18.35 -0.30
CA PRO A 113 11.11 -19.09 -1.20
C PRO A 113 10.51 -18.18 -2.26
N GLU A 114 10.43 -18.70 -3.49
CA GLU A 114 10.00 -17.96 -4.68
C GLU A 114 8.62 -17.30 -4.49
N ARG A 115 8.52 -16.03 -4.89
CA ARG A 115 7.31 -15.20 -4.71
C ARG A 115 6.24 -15.61 -5.73
N LYS A 116 5.37 -16.57 -5.39
CA LYS A 116 4.15 -16.87 -6.17
C LYS A 116 3.04 -15.89 -5.79
N TRP A 117 2.82 -14.88 -6.64
CA TRP A 117 1.67 -13.98 -6.61
C TRP A 117 0.68 -14.35 -7.69
#